data_AF-A0A3A8WJE6-F1
#
_entry.id   AF-A0A3A8WJE6-F1
#
_cell.length_a   1.000
_cell.length_b   1.000
_cell.length_c   1.000
_cell.angle_alpha   90.00
_cell.angle_beta   90.00
_cell.angle_gamma   90.00
#
_symmetry.space_group_name_H-M   'P 1'
#
loop_
_entity.id
_entity.type
_entity.pdbx_description
1 polymer ?
#
loop_
_entity_poly.entity_id
_entity_poly.type
_entity_poly.pdbx_seq_one_letter_code
_entity_poly.pdbx_strand_id
1 'polypeptide(L)'
;MQNNNISKGQILHEQRNISRYTGLLYGRIFLLPCLFLFIVPLGPVPAYLFAFLLLAPVLLCSLLENKENAEPVLLDSCAKKYRYTAVRLSVEQHTGRIAVLLLAAWQFYIPSSLAVYLHLAPAALLMLYLIWRIISTAITRHNIHSYYMELRSLEHV
;
A
#
# COMPACT_ATOMS: atom_id res chain seq x y z
N MET A 1 -31.11 -14.88 13.94
CA MET A 1 -30.83 -13.51 13.47
C MET A 1 -29.41 -13.00 13.79
N GLN A 2 -28.65 -13.63 14.70
CA GLN A 2 -27.30 -13.17 15.12
C GLN A 2 -26.20 -13.40 14.05
N ASN A 3 -26.34 -14.41 13.18
CA ASN A 3 -25.32 -14.80 12.20
C ASN A 3 -25.10 -13.78 11.06
N ASN A 4 -26.16 -13.09 10.62
CA ASN A 4 -26.08 -12.16 9.48
C ASN A 4 -25.32 -10.86 9.81
N ASN A 5 -25.31 -10.44 11.08
CA ASN A 5 -24.60 -9.23 11.50
C ASN A 5 -23.09 -9.47 11.65
N ILE A 6 -22.70 -10.68 12.08
CA ILE A 6 -21.29 -11.08 12.18
C ILE A 6 -20.67 -11.18 10.78
N SER A 7 -21.37 -11.79 9.82
CA SER A 7 -20.95 -11.86 8.41
C SER A 7 -20.79 -10.47 7.77
N LYS A 8 -21.74 -9.54 7.97
CA LYS A 8 -21.63 -8.17 7.47
C LYS A 8 -20.43 -7.42 8.04
N GLY A 9 -20.17 -7.57 9.34
CA GLY A 9 -19.00 -6.96 9.99
C GLY A 9 -17.69 -7.48 9.43
N GLN A 10 -17.58 -8.79 9.21
CA GLN A 10 -16.39 -9.41 8.62
C GLN A 10 -16.16 -8.97 7.17
N ILE A 11 -17.20 -8.88 6.35
CA ILE A 11 -17.11 -8.41 4.96
C ILE A 11 -16.63 -6.96 4.88
N LEU A 12 -17.17 -6.08 5.73
CA LEU A 12 -16.71 -4.68 5.79
C LEU A 12 -15.25 -4.57 6.26
N HIS A 13 -14.85 -5.42 7.20
CA HIS A 13 -13.48 -5.49 7.69
C HIS A 13 -12.52 -5.96 6.59
N GLU A 14 -12.86 -7.02 5.86
CA GLU A 14 -12.08 -7.52 4.73
C GLU A 14 -11.99 -6.51 3.59
N GLN A 15 -13.11 -5.87 3.21
CA GLN A 15 -13.12 -4.79 2.22
C GLN A 15 -12.16 -3.66 2.62
N ARG A 16 -12.18 -3.27 3.90
CA ARG A 16 -11.27 -2.24 4.44
C ARG A 16 -9.81 -2.70 4.35
N ASN A 17 -9.54 -3.96 4.64
CA ASN A 17 -8.18 -4.51 4.60
C ASN A 17 -7.64 -4.64 3.18
N ILE A 18 -8.43 -5.16 2.24
CA ILE A 18 -8.06 -5.25 0.82
C ILE A 18 -7.81 -3.86 0.25
N SER A 19 -8.74 -2.90 0.47
CA SER A 19 -8.56 -1.52 -0.01
C SER A 19 -7.35 -0.82 0.61
N ARG A 20 -7.07 -1.07 1.89
CA ARG A 20 -5.88 -0.52 2.57
C ARG A 20 -4.59 -1.11 2.01
N TYR A 21 -4.57 -2.42 1.76
CA TYR A 21 -3.43 -3.11 1.14
C TYR A 21 -3.14 -2.56 -0.25
N THR A 22 -4.15 -2.46 -1.12
CA THR A 22 -3.95 -1.92 -2.48
C THR A 22 -3.49 -0.48 -2.47
N GLY A 23 -4.01 0.34 -1.56
CA GLY A 23 -3.54 1.72 -1.38
C GLY A 23 -2.06 1.80 -1.03
N LEU A 24 -1.59 0.95 -0.11
CA LEU A 24 -0.17 0.86 0.26
C LEU A 24 0.69 0.38 -0.93
N LEU A 25 0.25 -0.69 -1.59
CA LEU A 25 0.96 -1.28 -2.74
C LEU A 25 1.09 -0.28 -3.90
N TYR A 26 -0.01 0.35 -4.31
CA TYR A 26 0.01 1.34 -5.40
C TYR A 26 0.75 2.61 -5.00
N GLY A 27 0.67 3.04 -3.73
CA GLY A 27 1.52 4.10 -3.18
C GLY A 27 3.00 3.79 -3.39
N ARG A 28 3.43 2.58 -3.02
CA ARG A 28 4.81 2.13 -3.18
C ARG A 28 5.23 2.05 -4.64
N ILE A 29 4.42 1.42 -5.50
CA ILE A 29 4.70 1.28 -6.94
C ILE A 29 4.82 2.65 -7.60
N PHE A 30 3.98 3.62 -7.22
CA PHE A 30 4.07 4.99 -7.71
C PHE A 30 5.30 5.74 -7.19
N LEU A 31 5.69 5.51 -5.94
CA LEU A 31 6.85 6.17 -5.33
C LEU A 31 8.18 5.72 -5.94
N LEU A 32 8.30 4.47 -6.41
CA LEU A 32 9.52 3.92 -7.02
C LEU A 32 10.04 4.71 -8.22
N PRO A 33 9.27 4.98 -9.30
CA PRO A 33 9.74 5.79 -10.41
C PRO A 33 10.07 7.22 -10.00
N CYS A 34 9.33 7.81 -9.05
CA CYS A 34 9.65 9.13 -8.53
C CYS A 34 11.03 9.13 -7.86
N LEU A 35 11.31 8.16 -6.98
CA LEU A 35 12.63 8.01 -6.35
C LEU A 35 13.75 7.80 -7.39
N PHE A 36 13.48 6.99 -8.41
CA PHE A 36 14.44 6.71 -9.49
C PHE A 36 14.89 7.99 -10.21
N LEU A 37 13.94 8.89 -10.54
CA LEU A 37 14.25 10.18 -11.17
C LEU A 37 15.16 11.07 -10.31
N PHE A 38 15.08 10.91 -8.97
CA PHE A 38 15.86 11.70 -8.02
C PHE A 38 17.21 11.08 -7.66
N ILE A 39 17.57 9.89 -8.15
CA ILE A 39 18.87 9.25 -7.89
C ILE A 39 20.04 10.12 -8.37
N VAL A 40 19.96 10.62 -9.60
CA VAL A 40 21.04 11.44 -10.20
C VAL A 40 21.21 12.78 -9.48
N PRO A 41 20.16 13.59 -9.25
CA PRO A 41 20.33 14.93 -8.71
C PRO A 41 20.48 15.01 -7.17
N LEU A 42 20.03 14.01 -6.40
CA LEU A 42 20.05 14.03 -4.93
C LEU A 42 21.00 13.00 -4.31
N GLY A 43 21.81 12.32 -5.15
CA GLY A 43 22.83 11.40 -4.70
C GLY A 43 22.27 10.06 -4.17
N PRO A 44 22.98 9.39 -3.25
CA PRO A 44 22.76 7.98 -2.98
C PRO A 44 21.53 7.68 -2.12
N VAL A 45 21.02 8.66 -1.36
CA VAL A 45 19.87 8.46 -0.46
C VAL A 45 18.61 7.98 -1.21
N PRO A 46 18.15 8.63 -2.29
CA PRO A 46 17.03 8.12 -3.08
C PRO A 46 17.27 6.72 -3.66
N ALA A 47 18.53 6.37 -3.97
CA ALA A 47 18.86 5.03 -4.44
C ALA A 47 18.69 3.96 -3.34
N TYR A 48 19.11 4.26 -2.10
CA TYR A 48 18.89 3.36 -0.96
C TYR A 48 17.41 3.18 -0.65
N LEU A 49 16.63 4.27 -0.68
CA LEU A 49 15.17 4.21 -0.50
C LEU A 49 14.50 3.39 -1.60
N PHE A 50 14.91 3.59 -2.85
CA PHE A 50 14.44 2.82 -3.99
C PHE A 50 14.70 1.32 -3.79
N ALA A 51 15.95 0.95 -3.47
CA ALA A 51 16.33 -0.45 -3.26
C ALA A 51 15.55 -1.08 -2.10
N PHE A 52 15.41 -0.37 -0.97
CA PHE A 52 14.64 -0.84 0.17
C PHE A 52 13.17 -1.09 -0.20
N LEU A 53 12.51 -0.11 -0.85
CA LEU A 53 11.10 -0.21 -1.23
C LEU A 53 10.84 -1.27 -2.31
N LEU A 54 11.82 -1.54 -3.16
CA LEU A 54 11.72 -2.58 -4.18
C LEU A 54 11.86 -3.98 -3.55
N LEU A 55 12.91 -4.19 -2.75
CA LEU A 55 13.34 -5.52 -2.32
C LEU A 55 12.69 -5.96 -1.00
N ALA A 56 12.57 -5.08 0.00
CA ALA A 56 12.14 -5.48 1.34
C ALA A 56 10.76 -6.15 1.35
N PRO A 57 9.72 -5.63 0.64
CA PRO A 57 8.40 -6.28 0.63
C PRO A 57 8.41 -7.64 -0.04
N VAL A 58 9.20 -7.81 -1.10
CA VAL A 58 9.31 -9.09 -1.83
C VAL A 58 9.95 -10.15 -0.95
N LEU A 59 11.08 -9.80 -0.33
CA LEU A 59 11.81 -10.69 0.57
C LEU A 59 10.98 -11.07 1.79
N LEU A 60 10.38 -10.07 2.47
CA LEU A 60 9.56 -10.32 3.67
C LEU A 60 8.32 -11.16 3.35
N CYS A 61 7.62 -10.90 2.25
CA CYS A 61 6.50 -11.74 1.83
C CYS A 61 6.95 -13.18 1.57
N SER A 62 8.06 -13.40 0.85
CA SER A 62 8.55 -14.75 0.56
C SER A 62 8.92 -15.54 1.82
N LEU A 63 9.44 -14.87 2.85
CA LEU A 63 9.83 -15.49 4.12
C LEU A 63 8.62 -15.81 5.02
N LEU A 64 7.58 -14.99 4.96
CA LEU A 64 6.42 -15.08 5.85
C LEU A 64 5.27 -15.91 5.24
N GLU A 65 5.09 -15.89 3.92
CA GLU A 65 4.05 -16.69 3.25
C GLU A 65 4.26 -18.20 3.43
N ASN A 66 5.51 -18.65 3.62
CA ASN A 66 5.82 -20.05 3.91
C ASN A 66 5.45 -20.51 5.34
N LYS A 67 5.00 -19.60 6.21
CA LYS A 67 4.80 -19.88 7.65
C LYS A 67 3.35 -19.82 8.13
N GLU A 68 2.43 -19.27 7.34
CA GLU A 68 1.07 -19.01 7.81
C GLU A 68 0.02 -19.92 7.16
N ASN A 69 -0.76 -20.62 7.98
CA ASN A 69 -2.02 -21.24 7.54
C ASN A 69 -3.02 -20.13 7.23
N ALA A 70 -3.36 -19.94 5.96
CA ALA A 70 -4.24 -18.84 5.55
C ALA A 70 -5.66 -19.02 6.14
N GLU A 71 -6.13 -18.03 6.90
CA GLU A 71 -7.54 -17.95 7.29
C GLU A 71 -8.44 -17.82 6.04
N PRO A 72 -9.61 -18.48 6.04
CA PRO A 72 -10.54 -18.39 4.91
C PRO A 72 -11.09 -16.96 4.78
N VAL A 73 -10.89 -16.35 3.61
CA VAL A 73 -11.36 -15.00 3.27
C VAL A 73 -12.76 -15.10 2.65
N LEU A 74 -13.74 -14.36 3.19
CA LEU A 74 -15.11 -14.35 2.69
C LEU A 74 -15.21 -13.70 1.30
N LEU A 75 -14.40 -12.68 1.03
CA LEU A 75 -14.24 -12.00 -0.26
C LEU A 75 -13.15 -12.65 -1.14
N ASP A 76 -13.15 -13.97 -1.29
CA ASP A 76 -12.10 -14.71 -2.02
C ASP A 76 -11.87 -14.19 -3.46
N SER A 77 -12.94 -13.90 -4.21
CA SER A 77 -12.84 -13.34 -5.57
C SER A 77 -12.13 -11.97 -5.60
N CYS A 78 -12.41 -11.08 -4.65
CA CYS A 78 -11.72 -9.80 -4.54
C CYS A 78 -10.28 -9.98 -4.04
N ALA A 79 -10.06 -10.87 -3.08
CA ALA A 79 -8.74 -11.15 -2.53
C ALA A 79 -7.80 -11.68 -3.61
N LYS A 80 -8.27 -12.62 -4.46
CA LYS A 80 -7.54 -13.14 -5.62
C LYS A 80 -7.26 -12.04 -6.66
N LYS A 81 -8.26 -11.23 -7.01
CA LYS A 81 -8.11 -10.13 -7.97
C LYS A 81 -7.01 -9.15 -7.57
N TYR A 82 -6.93 -8.81 -6.29
CA TYR A 82 -5.92 -7.88 -5.77
C TYR A 82 -4.65 -8.56 -5.26
N ARG A 83 -4.55 -9.90 -5.32
CA ARG A 83 -3.44 -10.68 -4.72
C ARG A 83 -3.22 -10.34 -3.24
N TYR A 84 -4.31 -10.22 -2.51
CA TYR A 84 -4.34 -9.88 -1.09
C TYR A 84 -4.14 -11.12 -0.22
N THR A 85 -3.31 -10.98 0.82
CA THR A 85 -3.22 -11.89 1.97
C THR A 85 -2.98 -11.06 3.24
N ALA A 86 -3.27 -11.61 4.42
CA ALA A 86 -3.00 -10.94 5.70
C ALA A 86 -1.51 -10.63 5.87
N VAL A 87 -0.64 -11.58 5.49
CA VAL A 87 0.83 -11.38 5.43
C VAL A 87 1.19 -10.18 4.58
N ARG A 88 0.72 -10.12 3.33
CA ARG A 88 1.05 -9.02 2.40
C ARG A 88 0.57 -7.67 2.92
N LEU A 89 -0.61 -7.63 3.53
CA LEU A 89 -1.10 -6.42 4.19
C LEU A 89 -0.16 -5.99 5.32
N SER A 90 0.26 -6.90 6.19
CA SER A 90 1.16 -6.59 7.30
C SER A 90 2.52 -6.08 6.79
N VAL A 91 3.12 -6.77 5.82
CA VAL A 91 4.40 -6.38 5.22
C VAL A 91 4.32 -5.01 4.57
N GLU A 92 3.29 -4.74 3.77
CA GLU A 92 3.09 -3.43 3.14
C GLU A 92 2.82 -2.33 4.17
N GLN A 93 2.12 -2.63 5.27
CA GLN A 93 1.91 -1.67 6.35
C GLN A 93 3.22 -1.27 7.04
N HIS A 94 4.09 -2.24 7.34
CA HIS A 94 5.37 -1.99 7.98
C HIS A 94 6.31 -1.25 7.02
N THR A 95 6.40 -1.71 5.78
CA THR A 95 7.17 -1.04 4.72
C THR A 95 6.70 0.40 4.54
N GLY A 96 5.39 0.62 4.43
CA GLY A 96 4.82 1.94 4.24
C GLY A 96 5.06 2.89 5.42
N ARG A 97 5.07 2.39 6.66
CA ARG A 97 5.45 3.18 7.85
C ARG A 97 6.92 3.56 7.83
N ILE A 98 7.79 2.61 7.52
CA ILE A 98 9.24 2.85 7.42
C ILE A 98 9.53 3.85 6.29
N ALA A 99 8.85 3.73 5.15
CA ALA A 99 8.97 4.67 4.03
C ALA A 99 8.66 6.12 4.45
N VAL A 100 7.57 6.32 5.20
CA VAL A 100 7.20 7.66 5.72
C VAL A 100 8.29 8.20 6.65
N LEU A 101 8.78 7.38 7.58
CA LEU A 101 9.83 7.79 8.51
C LEU A 101 11.13 8.14 7.79
N LEU A 102 11.53 7.33 6.81
CA LEU A 102 12.75 7.56 6.04
C LEU A 102 12.66 8.79 5.14
N LEU A 103 11.52 9.01 4.47
CA LEU A 103 11.29 10.24 3.69
C LEU A 103 11.31 11.49 4.58
N ALA A 104 10.72 11.41 5.77
CA ALA A 104 10.75 12.51 6.74
C ALA A 104 12.17 12.74 7.28
N ALA A 105 12.92 11.69 7.60
CA ALA A 105 14.31 11.79 8.06
C ALA A 105 15.22 12.38 6.97
N TRP A 106 15.00 12.00 5.71
CA TRP A 106 15.77 12.51 4.58
C TRP A 106 15.63 14.03 4.42
N GLN A 107 14.48 14.61 4.77
CA GLN A 107 14.28 16.07 4.76
C GLN A 107 15.33 16.83 5.59
N PHE A 108 15.84 16.23 6.68
CA PHE A 108 16.84 16.84 7.57
C PHE A 108 18.29 16.61 7.13
N TYR A 109 18.53 15.73 6.16
CA TYR A 109 19.87 15.35 5.72
C TYR A 109 20.33 16.09 4.45
N ILE A 110 19.47 16.92 3.83
CA ILE A 110 19.83 17.63 2.59
C ILE A 110 20.81 18.78 2.88
N PRO A 111 22.02 18.79 2.25
CA PRO A 111 22.98 19.89 2.38
C PRO A 111 22.39 21.22 1.88
N SER A 112 22.60 22.31 2.60
CA SER A 112 22.11 23.67 2.26
C SER A 112 22.64 24.24 0.94
N SER A 113 23.65 23.59 0.34
CA SER A 113 24.25 23.97 -0.95
C SER A 113 23.45 23.47 -2.16
N LEU A 114 22.41 22.66 -1.98
CA LEU A 114 21.54 22.19 -3.05
C LEU A 114 20.52 23.26 -3.44
N ALA A 115 20.07 23.23 -4.70
CA ALA A 115 19.06 24.19 -5.15
C ALA A 115 17.77 24.05 -4.33
N VAL A 116 17.12 25.19 -4.03
CA VAL A 116 15.95 25.27 -3.12
C VAL A 116 14.82 24.30 -3.53
N TYR A 117 14.61 24.07 -4.83
CA TYR A 117 13.58 23.14 -5.31
C TYR A 117 13.91 21.67 -5.02
N LEU A 118 15.19 21.31 -4.97
CA LEU A 118 15.64 19.95 -4.62
C LEU A 118 15.56 19.69 -3.10
N HIS A 119 15.67 20.74 -2.28
CA HIS A 119 15.41 20.66 -0.84
C HIS A 119 13.97 20.27 -0.49
N LEU A 120 13.01 20.59 -1.36
CA LEU A 120 11.61 20.25 -1.17
C LEU A 120 11.27 18.83 -1.62
N ALA A 121 12.19 18.14 -2.30
CA ALA A 121 11.91 16.85 -2.93
C ALA A 121 11.43 15.76 -1.96
N PRO A 122 12.05 15.53 -0.78
CA PRO A 122 11.57 14.49 0.15
C PRO A 122 10.16 14.78 0.67
N ALA A 123 9.89 16.04 1.05
CA ALA A 123 8.56 16.48 1.47
C ALA A 123 7.51 16.33 0.34
N ALA A 124 7.86 16.72 -0.89
CA ALA A 124 6.97 16.58 -2.04
C ALA A 124 6.67 15.11 -2.35
N LEU A 125 7.69 14.24 -2.32
CA LEU A 125 7.54 12.79 -2.50
C LEU A 125 6.66 12.17 -1.41
N LEU A 126 6.82 12.59 -0.15
CA LEU A 126 5.99 12.15 0.95
C LEU A 126 4.52 12.54 0.72
N MET A 127 4.26 13.80 0.36
CA MET A 127 2.90 14.28 0.07
C MET A 127 2.27 13.53 -1.09
N LEU A 128 3.00 13.37 -2.20
CA LEU A 128 2.53 12.62 -3.37
C LEU A 128 2.22 11.16 -3.01
N TYR A 129 3.10 10.50 -2.26
CA TYR A 129 2.87 9.13 -1.78
C TYR A 129 1.59 9.01 -0.94
N LEU A 130 1.36 9.94 0.00
CA LEU A 130 0.17 9.94 0.85
C LEU A 130 -1.10 10.19 0.05
N ILE A 131 -1.10 11.17 -0.86
CA ILE A 131 -2.25 11.49 -1.72
C ILE A 131 -2.57 10.29 -2.62
N TRP A 132 -1.57 9.73 -3.30
CA TRP A 132 -1.76 8.60 -4.19
C TRP A 132 -2.30 7.35 -3.46
N ARG A 133 -1.79 7.11 -2.25
CA ARG A 133 -2.26 6.05 -1.37
C ARG A 133 -3.73 6.24 -0.99
N ILE A 134 -4.14 7.46 -0.62
CA ILE A 134 -5.52 7.76 -0.25
C ILE A 134 -6.46 7.56 -1.46
N ILE A 135 -6.10 8.10 -2.62
CA ILE A 135 -6.88 7.96 -3.86
C ILE A 135 -7.04 6.48 -4.24
N SER A 136 -5.93 5.73 -4.26
CA SER A 136 -5.94 4.30 -4.61
C SER A 136 -6.78 3.46 -3.63
N THR A 137 -6.72 3.79 -2.33
CA THR A 137 -7.56 3.16 -1.30
C THR A 137 -9.05 3.44 -1.56
N ALA A 138 -9.40 4.69 -1.84
CA ALA A 138 -10.78 5.11 -2.07
C ALA A 138 -11.37 4.44 -3.32
N ILE A 139 -10.64 4.46 -4.45
CA ILE A 139 -11.05 3.82 -5.71
C ILE A 139 -11.25 2.32 -5.49
N THR A 140 -10.28 1.65 -4.86
CA THR A 140 -10.40 0.20 -4.62
C THR A 140 -11.61 -0.12 -3.73
N ARG A 141 -11.82 0.66 -2.67
CA ARG A 141 -12.97 0.47 -1.77
C ARG A 141 -14.28 0.61 -2.52
N HIS A 142 -14.40 1.64 -3.37
CA HIS A 142 -15.58 1.87 -4.18
C HIS A 142 -15.82 0.71 -5.17
N ASN A 143 -14.78 0.25 -5.85
CA ASN A 143 -14.88 -0.87 -6.78
C ASN A 143 -15.32 -2.18 -6.10
N ILE A 144 -14.79 -2.49 -4.91
CA ILE A 144 -15.22 -3.67 -4.15
C ILE A 144 -16.68 -3.52 -3.71
N HIS A 145 -17.10 -2.32 -3.30
CA HIS A 145 -18.49 -2.06 -2.91
C HIS A 145 -19.44 -2.28 -4.09
N SER A 146 -19.14 -1.71 -5.25
CA SER A 146 -19.93 -1.87 -6.48
C SER A 146 -20.05 -3.34 -6.87
N TYR A 147 -18.93 -4.06 -6.90
CA TYR A 147 -18.89 -5.48 -7.24
C TYR A 147 -19.70 -6.36 -6.28
N TYR A 148 -19.64 -6.06 -4.97
CA TYR A 148 -20.41 -6.79 -3.96
C TYR A 148 -21.92 -6.53 -4.07
N MET A 149 -22.33 -5.29 -4.38
CA MET A 149 -23.74 -4.95 -4.60
C MET A 149 -24.30 -5.61 -5.85
N GLU A 150 -23.51 -5.72 -6.92
CA GLU A 150 -23.88 -6.41 -8.15
C GLU A 150 -24.09 -7.92 -7.94
N LEU A 151 -23.17 -8.59 -7.24
CA LEU A 151 -23.30 -10.02 -6.90
C LEU A 151 -24.56 -10.33 -6.08
N ARG A 152 -24.87 -9.51 -5.07
CA ARG A 152 -26.08 -9.68 -4.27
C ARG A 152 -27.36 -9.52 -5.10
N SER A 153 -27.34 -8.65 -6.12
CA SER A 153 -28.51 -8.46 -6.99
C SER A 153 -28.79 -9.67 -7.88
N LEU A 154 -27.75 -10.42 -8.26
CA LEU A 154 -27.84 -11.63 -9.07
C LEU A 154 -28.28 -12.87 -8.27
N GLU A 155 -28.01 -12.93 -6.97
CA GLU A 155 -28.50 -14.02 -6.08
C GLU A 155 -29.99 -13.91 -5.73
N HIS A 156 -30.63 -12.77 -6.02
CA HIS A 156 -32.04 -12.52 -5.75
C HIS A 156 -32.95 -12.68 -6.99
N VAL A 157 -32.40 -13.13 -8.13
CA VAL A 157 -33.11 -13.48 -9.37
C VAL A 157 -33.12 -15.00 -9.51
#